data_AF-A0A0L0VFJ8-F1
#
_entry.id   AF-A0A0L0VFJ8-F1
#
_cell.length_a   1.000
_cell.length_b   1.000
_cell.length_c   1.000
_cell.angle_alpha   90.00
_cell.angle_beta   90.00
_cell.angle_gamma   90.00
#
_symmetry.space_group_name_H-M   'P 1'
#
loop_
_entity.id
_entity.type
_entity.pdbx_description
1 polymer ?
#
loop_
_entity_poly.entity_id
_entity_poly.type
_entity_poly.pdbx_seq_one_letter_code
_entity_poly.pdbx_strand_id
1 'polypeptide(L)'
;MLRHVRLFALVLLIASWEVTSEDYDAGFGEPDDDGITYFGCHRNVDALCSGGVEDKRLQELTWAIRLHKKKRDYACHDGHVPQCCQQGLFSAISDSPTHSILKEWKATDNCAHRGQS
;
A
#
# COMPACT_ATOMS: atom_id res chain seq x y z
N MET A 1 21.40 -10.18 -56.97
CA MET A 1 20.50 -9.02 -56.80
C MET A 1 19.67 -9.25 -55.55
N LEU A 2 19.84 -8.41 -54.52
CA LEU A 2 19.14 -8.46 -53.24
C LEU A 2 17.77 -7.76 -53.36
N ARG A 3 16.69 -8.53 -53.25
CA ARG A 3 15.29 -8.09 -53.04
C ARG A 3 14.51 -9.41 -52.96
N HIS A 4 13.90 -9.85 -51.86
CA HIS A 4 12.84 -9.17 -51.12
C HIS A 4 12.97 -9.49 -49.62
N VAL A 5 13.14 -8.45 -48.82
CA VAL A 5 12.97 -8.50 -47.36
C VAL A 5 11.64 -7.83 -47.07
N ARG A 6 10.95 -8.33 -46.04
CA ARG A 6 9.72 -7.84 -45.38
C ARG A 6 8.45 -8.55 -45.83
N LEU A 7 8.06 -9.56 -45.06
CA LEU A 7 6.69 -9.78 -44.61
C LEU A 7 6.64 -11.02 -43.72
N PHE A 8 7.03 -10.89 -42.46
CA PHE A 8 6.45 -11.65 -41.34
C PHE A 8 6.50 -10.75 -40.12
N ALA A 9 5.54 -9.83 -40.09
CA ALA A 9 5.13 -9.17 -38.87
C ALA A 9 4.38 -10.19 -37.99
N LEU A 10 4.56 -10.05 -36.68
CA LEU A 10 3.63 -10.48 -35.64
C LEU A 10 3.61 -11.98 -35.31
N VAL A 11 4.68 -12.45 -34.66
CA VAL A 11 4.52 -13.47 -33.60
C VAL A 11 4.39 -12.69 -32.28
N LEU A 12 3.13 -12.44 -31.93
CA LEU A 12 2.69 -11.75 -30.73
C LEU A 12 2.77 -12.69 -29.52
N LEU A 13 3.24 -12.11 -28.41
CA LEU A 13 2.84 -12.38 -27.02
C LEU A 13 3.41 -13.62 -26.34
N ILE A 14 4.64 -13.47 -25.86
CA ILE A 14 4.99 -13.54 -24.42
C ILE A 14 3.85 -14.06 -23.53
N ALA A 15 3.77 -15.37 -23.33
CA ALA A 15 3.08 -15.92 -22.16
C ALA A 15 4.08 -15.95 -21.01
N SER A 16 4.35 -14.78 -20.41
CA SER A 16 4.89 -14.73 -19.05
C SER A 16 3.73 -15.06 -18.13
N TRP A 17 3.50 -16.35 -17.90
CA TRP A 17 2.56 -16.78 -16.88
C TRP A 17 3.14 -16.34 -15.55
N GLU A 18 2.54 -15.29 -15.01
CA GLU A 18 2.82 -14.78 -13.68
C GLU A 18 2.68 -15.93 -12.69
N VAL A 19 3.67 -16.01 -11.79
CA VAL A 19 3.62 -16.86 -10.61
C VAL A 19 2.42 -16.40 -9.79
N THR A 20 1.32 -17.13 -9.89
CA THR A 20 0.19 -17.01 -8.96
C THR A 20 0.69 -17.48 -7.59
N SER A 21 1.24 -16.56 -6.81
CA SER A 21 1.29 -16.75 -5.37
C SER A 21 -0.16 -16.94 -4.91
N GLU A 22 -0.40 -18.09 -4.30
CA GLU A 22 -1.68 -18.60 -3.85
C GLU A 22 -2.61 -17.51 -3.31
N ASP A 23 -3.84 -17.54 -3.82
CA ASP A 23 -4.98 -16.72 -3.44
C ASP A 23 -5.17 -16.74 -1.91
N TYR A 24 -4.75 -15.67 -1.25
CA TYR A 24 -5.36 -15.26 0.01
C TYR A 24 -6.56 -14.41 -0.36
N ASP A 25 -7.72 -15.07 -0.47
CA ASP A 25 -9.05 -14.48 -0.62
C ASP A 25 -9.48 -13.82 0.70
N ALA A 26 -8.68 -12.88 1.18
CA ALA A 26 -9.03 -11.97 2.27
C ALA A 26 -9.27 -10.59 1.65
N GLY A 27 -10.47 -10.05 1.84
CA GLY A 27 -10.93 -8.79 1.27
C GLY A 27 -9.92 -7.67 1.50
N PHE A 28 -9.15 -7.34 0.45
CA PHE A 28 -8.09 -6.35 0.52
C PHE A 28 -8.68 -4.97 0.88
N GLY A 29 -8.41 -4.50 2.10
CA GLY A 29 -8.90 -3.23 2.62
C GLY A 29 -10.19 -3.29 3.44
N GLU A 30 -10.69 -4.48 3.79
CA GLU A 30 -11.62 -4.65 4.91
C GLU A 30 -10.89 -5.32 6.10
N PRO A 31 -11.15 -4.88 7.34
CA PRO A 31 -10.56 -5.52 8.49
C PRO A 31 -11.10 -6.95 8.66
N ASP A 32 -10.22 -7.88 9.02
CA ASP A 32 -10.58 -9.22 9.46
C ASP A 32 -11.39 -9.17 10.77
N ASP A 33 -11.93 -10.32 11.22
CA ASP A 33 -12.70 -10.44 12.48
C ASP A 33 -11.91 -9.92 13.71
N ASP A 34 -10.58 -9.94 13.64
CA ASP A 34 -9.68 -9.44 14.68
C ASP A 34 -9.34 -7.94 14.54
N GLY A 35 -9.97 -7.23 13.60
CA GLY A 35 -9.73 -5.81 13.33
C GLY A 35 -8.39 -5.52 12.63
N ILE A 36 -7.75 -6.54 12.05
CA ILE A 36 -6.47 -6.40 11.33
C ILE A 36 -6.76 -6.21 9.85
N THR A 37 -6.10 -5.24 9.20
CA THR A 37 -6.18 -5.04 7.75
C THR A 37 -4.80 -5.22 7.14
N TYR A 38 -4.68 -6.20 6.25
CA TYR A 38 -3.45 -6.46 5.50
C TYR A 38 -3.40 -5.68 4.18
N PHE A 39 -2.23 -5.16 3.83
CA PHE A 39 -2.06 -4.40 2.61
C PHE A 39 -0.61 -4.36 2.10
N GLY A 40 -0.45 -4.04 0.83
CA GLY A 40 0.82 -3.78 0.17
C GLY A 40 0.99 -2.31 -0.18
N CYS A 41 2.23 -1.85 -0.28
CA CYS A 41 2.55 -0.57 -0.90
C CYS A 41 3.64 -0.74 -1.95
N HIS A 42 3.61 0.10 -2.99
CA HIS A 42 4.67 0.13 -3.99
C HIS A 42 6.05 0.50 -3.41
N ARG A 43 7.06 0.46 -4.27
CA ARG A 43 8.40 0.94 -3.89
C ARG A 43 8.39 2.47 -3.74
N ASN A 44 9.20 2.98 -2.80
CA ASN A 44 9.41 4.41 -2.53
C ASN A 44 8.16 5.16 -2.03
N VAL A 45 7.22 4.42 -1.46
CA VAL A 45 6.14 4.96 -0.63
C VAL A 45 6.28 4.41 0.78
N ASP A 46 5.67 5.15 1.68
CA ASP A 46 5.58 4.87 3.11
C ASP A 46 4.20 4.26 3.41
N ALA A 47 4.19 3.20 4.22
CA ALA A 47 2.98 2.51 4.65
C ALA A 47 2.56 3.02 6.03
N LEU A 48 1.34 3.53 6.11
CA LEU A 48 0.78 4.16 7.30
C LEU A 48 -0.57 3.54 7.65
N CYS A 49 -0.96 3.71 8.90
CA CYS A 49 -2.29 3.40 9.41
C CYS A 49 -2.95 4.68 9.90
N SER A 50 -4.23 4.86 9.55
CA SER A 50 -5.02 6.04 9.92
C SER A 50 -6.21 5.64 10.79
N GLY A 51 -6.32 6.25 11.97
CA GLY A 51 -7.38 6.02 12.94
C GLY A 51 -8.18 7.30 13.19
N GLY A 52 -9.50 7.18 13.28
CA GLY A 52 -10.34 8.31 13.68
C GLY A 52 -10.15 8.64 15.16
N VAL A 53 -10.20 9.92 15.50
CA VAL A 53 -10.19 10.41 16.89
C VAL A 53 -11.49 11.14 17.21
N GLU A 54 -11.70 11.56 18.46
CA GLU A 54 -12.93 12.26 18.89
C GLU A 54 -13.26 13.48 18.02
N ASP A 55 -12.24 14.26 17.64
CA ASP A 55 -12.38 15.30 16.63
C ASP A 55 -12.42 14.68 15.23
N LYS A 56 -13.63 14.64 14.64
CA LYS A 56 -13.89 14.09 13.31
C LYS A 56 -13.11 14.75 12.16
N ARG A 57 -12.49 15.90 12.39
CA ARG A 57 -11.63 16.57 11.40
C ARG A 57 -10.21 16.02 11.40
N LEU A 58 -9.82 15.39 12.49
CA LEU A 58 -8.49 14.84 12.70
C LEU A 58 -8.51 13.32 12.58
N GLN A 59 -7.32 12.81 12.29
CA GLN A 59 -6.96 11.41 12.31
C GLN A 59 -5.61 11.28 13.01
N GLU A 60 -5.44 10.16 13.68
CA GLU A 60 -4.14 9.68 14.14
C GLU A 60 -3.46 8.92 13.02
N LEU A 61 -2.19 9.25 12.75
CA LEU A 61 -1.34 8.55 11.80
C LEU A 61 -0.22 7.82 12.54
N THR A 62 -0.05 6.54 12.23
CA THR A 62 1.02 5.67 12.73
C THR A 62 1.70 4.93 11.58
N TRP A 63 2.90 4.40 11.82
CA TRP A 63 3.55 3.52 10.86
C TRP A 63 2.84 2.16 10.81
N ALA A 64 2.62 1.64 9.62
CA ALA A 64 2.09 0.28 9.46
C ALA A 64 3.14 -0.78 9.85
N ILE A 65 2.67 -1.90 10.39
CA ILE A 65 3.55 -2.98 10.83
C ILE A 65 3.98 -3.80 9.62
N ARG A 66 5.28 -3.88 9.38
CA ARG A 66 5.84 -4.71 8.30
C ARG A 66 5.89 -6.17 8.73
N LEU A 67 5.17 -7.03 8.02
CA LEU A 67 5.01 -8.46 8.36
C LEU A 67 6.24 -9.30 7.99
N HIS A 68 6.89 -8.96 6.87
CA HIS A 68 8.00 -9.73 6.35
C HIS A 68 9.18 -8.84 6.01
N LYS A 69 10.36 -9.23 6.53
CA LYS A 69 11.62 -8.59 6.17
C LYS A 69 11.83 -8.72 4.66
N LYS A 70 12.17 -7.61 4.00
CA LYS A 70 12.38 -7.47 2.55
C LYS A 70 11.13 -7.51 1.66
N LYS A 71 9.95 -7.92 2.14
CA LYS A 71 8.69 -7.74 1.40
C LYS A 71 7.99 -6.44 1.80
N ARG A 72 6.99 -6.01 1.04
CA ARG A 72 6.23 -4.77 1.30
C ARG A 72 4.81 -5.09 1.72
N ASP A 73 4.70 -6.10 2.58
CA ASP A 73 3.45 -6.59 3.15
C ASP A 73 3.34 -5.99 4.55
N TYR A 74 2.24 -5.29 4.77
CA TYR A 74 1.99 -4.48 5.96
C TYR A 74 0.65 -4.84 6.59
N ALA A 75 0.50 -4.48 7.86
CA ALA A 75 -0.74 -4.60 8.59
C ALA A 75 -1.05 -3.31 9.37
N CYS A 76 -2.35 -3.00 9.41
CA CYS A 76 -2.95 -2.06 10.34
C CYS A 76 -3.82 -2.83 11.33
N HIS A 77 -3.85 -2.37 12.58
CA HIS A 77 -4.62 -2.99 13.67
C HIS A 77 -5.78 -2.09 14.08
N ASP A 78 -6.67 -2.61 14.91
CA ASP A 78 -7.76 -1.87 15.55
C ASP A 78 -8.68 -1.14 14.55
N GLY A 79 -8.89 -1.73 13.38
CA GLY A 79 -9.70 -1.15 12.31
C GLY A 79 -9.11 0.12 11.68
N HIS A 80 -7.82 0.41 11.90
CA HIS A 80 -7.16 1.53 11.24
C HIS A 80 -7.12 1.33 9.73
N VAL A 81 -7.39 2.40 8.99
CA VAL A 81 -7.42 2.38 7.54
C VAL A 81 -5.99 2.45 6.99
N PRO A 82 -5.57 1.51 6.12
CA PRO A 82 -4.24 1.52 5.55
C PRO A 82 -4.08 2.60 4.48
N GLN A 83 -2.89 3.19 4.45
CA GLN A 83 -2.52 4.33 3.62
C GLN A 83 -1.14 4.09 3.00
N CYS A 84 -1.01 4.27 1.68
CA CYS A 84 0.30 4.36 1.01
C CYS A 84 0.55 5.80 0.58
N CYS A 85 1.50 6.46 1.24
CA CYS A 85 1.81 7.87 1.05
C CYS A 85 3.21 8.07 0.48
N GLN A 86 3.48 9.25 -0.08
CA GLN A 86 4.83 9.61 -0.51
C GLN A 86 5.83 9.48 0.65
N GLN A 87 6.97 8.84 0.36
CA GLN A 87 8.00 8.58 1.36
C GLN A 87 8.49 9.89 2.02
N GLY A 88 8.62 9.86 3.35
CA GLY A 88 9.12 10.96 4.17
C GLY A 88 8.09 12.03 4.51
N LEU A 89 6.88 12.00 3.93
CA LEU A 89 5.86 13.03 4.15
C LEU A 89 5.43 13.15 5.62
N PHE A 90 5.43 12.02 6.33
CA PHE A 90 5.03 11.92 7.73
C PHE A 90 6.17 11.44 8.64
N SER A 91 7.42 11.80 8.32
CA SER A 91 8.60 11.38 9.09
C SER A 91 8.52 11.73 10.58
N ALA A 92 7.77 12.79 10.92
CA ALA A 92 7.51 13.24 12.28
C ALA A 92 6.87 12.17 13.18
N ILE A 93 6.25 11.12 12.63
CA ILE A 93 5.78 9.96 13.39
C ILE A 93 6.94 9.28 14.13
N SER A 94 8.10 9.14 13.47
CA SER A 94 9.29 8.52 14.07
C SER A 94 9.90 9.37 15.18
N ASP A 95 9.74 10.69 15.10
CA ASP A 95 10.29 11.64 16.07
C ASP A 95 9.33 11.88 17.25
N SER A 96 8.05 11.48 17.10
CA SER A 96 7.04 11.62 18.13
C SER A 96 7.25 10.62 19.27
N PRO A 97 7.14 11.04 20.55
CA PRO A 97 7.28 10.13 21.69
C PRO A 97 6.20 9.06 21.74
N THR A 98 5.05 9.28 21.11
CA THR A 98 3.95 8.30 21.03
C THR A 98 4.01 7.42 19.78
N HIS A 99 5.00 7.65 18.90
CA HIS A 99 5.05 7.05 17.57
C HIS A 99 3.78 7.26 16.73
N SER A 100 3.10 8.37 17.00
CA SER A 100 1.90 8.80 16.29
C SER A 100 1.86 10.32 16.16
N ILE A 101 1.11 10.81 15.16
CA ILE A 101 0.82 12.24 15.01
C ILE A 101 -0.66 12.45 14.68
N LEU A 102 -1.21 13.58 15.10
CA LEU A 102 -2.53 14.02 14.67
C LEU A 102 -2.41 14.89 13.41
N LYS A 103 -3.23 14.59 12.40
CA LYS A 103 -3.35 15.38 11.17
C LYS A 103 -4.80 15.51 10.76
N GLU A 104 -5.11 16.54 9.99
CA GLU A 104 -6.41 16.62 9.33
C GLU A 104 -6.55 15.48 8.30
N TRP A 105 -7.77 15.01 8.06
CA TRP A 105 -8.06 13.99 7.04
C TRP A 105 -7.49 14.36 5.65
N LYS A 106 -7.56 15.64 5.29
CA LYS A 106 -7.04 16.16 4.01
C LYS A 106 -5.54 15.93 3.80
N ALA A 107 -4.77 15.71 4.86
CA ALA A 107 -3.33 15.50 4.76
C ALA A 107 -2.99 14.21 4.00
N THR A 108 -3.92 13.24 3.96
CA THR A 108 -3.75 11.96 3.28
C THR A 108 -4.57 11.85 1.99
N ASP A 109 -5.22 12.92 1.51
CA ASP A 109 -6.06 12.88 0.29
C ASP A 109 -5.30 12.45 -0.97
N ASN A 110 -3.99 12.70 -1.01
CA ASN A 110 -3.13 12.31 -2.12
C ASN A 110 -2.44 10.95 -1.90
N CYS A 111 -2.77 10.26 -0.81
CA CYS A 111 -2.30 8.90 -0.56
C CYS A 111 -3.26 7.89 -1.19
N ALA A 112 -2.75 6.70 -1.51
CA ALA A 112 -3.66 5.62 -1.88
C ALA A 112 -4.24 5.00 -0.61
N HIS A 113 -5.55 5.18 -0.45
CA HIS A 113 -6.34 4.53 0.57
C HIS A 113 -6.48 3.04 0.25
N ARG A 114 -6.53 2.19 1.29
CA ARG A 114 -6.66 0.72 1.18
C ARG A 114 -5.45 -0.01 0.59
N GLY A 115 -4.33 0.68 0.41
CA GLY A 115 -3.10 0.08 -0.11
C GLY A 115 -2.89 0.23 -1.62
N GLN A 116 -1.77 -0.33 -2.10
CA GLN A 116 -1.30 -0.39 -3.48
C GLN A 116 -0.62 -1.75 -3.69
N SER A 117 -1.41 -2.83 -3.86
CA SER A 117 -0.89 -4.13 -4.28
C SER A 117 -0.96 -4.28 -5.79
#